data_AF-F3QQW1-F1
#
_entry.id   AF-F3QQW1-F1
#
_cell.length_a   1.000
_cell.length_b   1.000
_cell.length_c   1.000
_cell.angle_alpha   90.00
_cell.angle_beta   90.00
_cell.angle_gamma   90.00
#
_symmetry.space_group_name_H-M   'P 1'
#
loop_
_entity.id
_entity.type
_entity.pdbx_description
1 polymer ?
#
loop_
_entity_poly.entity_id
_entity_poly.type
_entity_poly.pdbx_seq_one_letter_code
_entity_poly.pdbx_strand_id
1 'polypeptide(L)' 'MKTLRNIGIATLFIVALGLAGHADRTNEIVNNLNPHVYELIKGLGHDTDSEIAEEYMANKEYYDTLSDKNLW' A
#
# COMPACT_ATOMS: atom_id res chain seq x y z
N MET A 1 -28.88 -25.49 -9.81
CA MET A 1 -27.98 -24.68 -10.66
C MET A 1 -28.02 -23.16 -10.40
N LYS A 2 -29.11 -22.55 -9.88
CA LYS A 2 -29.15 -21.10 -9.59
C LYS A 2 -28.25 -20.67 -8.41
N THR A 3 -28.09 -21.50 -7.38
CA THR A 3 -27.33 -21.18 -6.16
C THR A 3 -25.82 -21.13 -6.36
N LEU A 4 -25.22 -22.06 -7.13
CA LEU A 4 -23.78 -22.02 -7.44
C LEU A 4 -23.39 -20.76 -8.23
N ARG A 5 -24.23 -20.31 -9.16
CA ARG A 5 -23.99 -19.09 -9.94
C ARG A 5 -23.99 -17.84 -9.06
N ASN A 6 -24.88 -17.78 -8.07
CA ASN A 6 -24.96 -16.66 -7.14
C ASN A 6 -23.77 -16.62 -6.18
N ILE A 7 -23.27 -17.79 -5.74
CA ILE A 7 -22.06 -17.89 -4.90
C ILE A 7 -20.83 -17.42 -5.69
N GLY A 8 -20.68 -17.82 -6.96
CA GLY A 8 -19.56 -17.38 -7.78
C GLY A 8 -19.51 -15.86 -8.00
N ILE A 9 -20.67 -15.22 -8.18
CA ILE A 9 -20.76 -13.75 -8.29
C ILE A 9 -20.37 -13.09 -6.96
N ALA A 10 -20.87 -13.61 -5.83
CA ALA A 10 -20.52 -13.06 -4.50
C ALA A 10 -19.02 -13.13 -4.22
N THR A 11 -18.35 -14.23 -4.57
CA THR A 11 -16.89 -14.37 -4.40
C THR A 11 -16.11 -13.36 -5.26
N LEU A 12 -16.51 -13.14 -6.52
CA LEU A 12 -15.89 -12.14 -7.38
C LEU A 12 -16.01 -10.72 -6.82
N PHE A 13 -17.18 -10.37 -6.25
CA PHE A 13 -17.37 -9.07 -5.61
C PHE A 13 -16.48 -8.88 -4.37
N ILE A 14 -16.34 -9.91 -3.52
CA ILE A 14 -15.49 -9.84 -2.32
C ILE A 14 -14.01 -9.65 -2.69
N VAL A 15 -13.53 -10.37 -3.71
CA VAL A 15 -12.15 -10.22 -4.20
C VAL A 15 -11.91 -8.82 -4.78
N ALA A 16 -12.85 -8.31 -5.60
CA ALA A 16 -12.74 -6.97 -6.16
C ALA A 16 -12.74 -5.87 -5.08
N LEU A 17 -13.58 -6.01 -4.05
CA LEU A 17 -13.61 -5.08 -2.92
C LEU A 17 -12.34 -5.13 -2.07
N GLY A 18 -11.76 -6.33 -1.88
CA GLY A 18 -10.47 -6.50 -1.19
C GLY A 18 -9.33 -5.81 -1.95
N LEU A 19 -9.29 -5.96 -3.27
CA LEU A 19 -8.28 -5.29 -4.11
C LEU A 19 -8.46 -3.77 -4.13
N ALA A 20 -9.70 -3.28 -4.21
CA ALA A 20 -10.00 -1.85 -4.16
C ALA A 20 -9.57 -1.22 -2.83
N GLY A 21 -9.84 -1.89 -1.71
CA GLY A 21 -9.43 -1.41 -0.38
C GLY A 21 -7.91 -1.39 -0.17
N HIS A 22 -7.18 -2.34 -0.76
CA HIS A 22 -5.72 -2.33 -0.72
C HIS A 22 -5.12 -1.20 -1.56
N ALA A 23 -5.64 -0.98 -2.78
CA ALA A 23 -5.15 0.09 -3.65
C ALA A 23 -5.40 1.48 -3.05
N ASP A 24 -6.58 1.70 -2.47
CA ASP A 24 -6.94 2.96 -1.81
C ASP A 24 -6.01 3.26 -0.62
N ARG A 25 -5.72 2.23 0.20
CA ARG A 25 -4.81 2.34 1.34
C ARG A 25 -3.37 2.61 0.93
N THR A 26 -2.86 1.90 -0.07
CA THR A 26 -1.52 2.13 -0.63
C THR A 26 -1.39 3.57 -1.11
N ASN A 27 -2.37 4.04 -1.87
CA ASN A 27 -2.38 5.39 -2.42
C ASN A 27 -2.47 6.45 -1.30
N GLU A 28 -3.24 6.20 -0.24
CA GLU A 28 -3.28 7.08 0.94
C GLU A 28 -1.92 7.14 1.66
N ILE A 29 -1.24 6.01 1.82
CA ILE A 29 0.08 5.94 2.47
C ILE A 29 1.12 6.70 1.65
N VAL A 30 1.24 6.40 0.36
CA VAL A 30 2.23 7.05 -0.53
C VAL A 30 1.97 8.55 -0.66
N ASN A 31 0.72 8.99 -0.75
CA ASN A 31 0.40 10.42 -0.84
C ASN A 31 0.65 11.17 0.48
N ASN A 32 0.52 10.50 1.63
CA ASN A 32 0.83 11.10 2.93
C ASN A 32 2.30 10.94 3.34
N LEU A 33 3.09 10.16 2.59
CA LEU A 33 4.51 9.99 2.84
C LEU A 33 5.24 11.32 2.62
N ASN A 34 6.30 11.51 3.40
CA ASN A 34 7.26 12.56 3.09
C ASN A 34 7.93 12.24 1.73
N PRO A 35 7.96 13.19 0.77
CA PRO A 35 8.56 12.96 -0.55
C PRO A 35 10.01 12.46 -0.48
N HIS A 36 10.76 12.82 0.57
CA HIS A 36 12.12 12.33 0.74
C HIS A 36 12.19 10.85 1.10
N VAL A 37 11.26 10.36 1.93
CA VAL A 37 11.13 8.93 2.26
C VAL A 37 10.73 8.13 1.02
N TYR A 38 9.83 8.68 0.22
CA TYR A 38 9.41 8.07 -1.04
C TYR A 38 10.59 7.88 -2.01
N GLU A 39 11.42 8.91 -2.20
CA GLU A 39 12.62 8.80 -3.03
C GLU A 39 13.67 7.85 -2.45
N LEU A 40 13.81 7.80 -1.12
CA LEU A 40 14.74 6.88 -0.44
C LEU A 40 14.37 5.42 -0.69
N ILE A 41 13.09 5.07 -0.49
CA ILE A 41 12.59 3.71 -0.71
C ILE A 41 12.64 3.36 -2.20
N LYS A 42 12.34 4.32 -3.07
CA LYS A 42 12.51 4.14 -4.52
C LYS A 42 13.98 3.87 -4.89
N GLY A 43 14.92 4.56 -4.25
CA GLY A 43 16.36 4.35 -4.41
C GLY A 43 16.85 2.98 -3.93
N LEU A 44 16.09 2.29 -3.07
CA LEU A 44 16.39 0.92 -2.64
C LEU A 44 15.98 -0.15 -3.67
N GLY A 45 15.30 0.25 -4.76
CA GLY A 45 14.89 -0.65 -5.84
C GLY A 45 13.40 -1.04 -5.82
N HIS A 46 12.58 -0.35 -5.03
CA HIS A 46 11.12 -0.50 -5.08
C HIS A 46 10.53 0.46 -6.12
N ASP A 47 9.99 -0.09 -7.21
CA ASP A 47 9.54 0.70 -8.36
C ASP A 47 8.03 1.01 -8.33
N THR A 48 7.25 0.25 -7.56
CA THR A 48 5.80 0.46 -7.48
C THR A 48 5.37 1.12 -6.18
N ASP A 49 4.35 1.98 -6.25
CA ASP A 49 3.74 2.63 -5.08
C ASP A 49 3.29 1.64 -4.01
N SER A 50 2.86 0.44 -4.42
CA SER A 50 2.50 -0.64 -3.49
C SER A 50 3.70 -1.18 -2.74
N GLU A 51 4.81 -1.44 -3.42
CA GLU A 51 6.05 -1.88 -2.76
C GLU A 51 6.61 -0.79 -1.85
N ILE A 52 6.53 0.48 -2.26
CA ILE A 52 6.98 1.60 -1.45
C ILE A 52 6.12 1.74 -0.19
N ALA A 53 4.79 1.63 -0.33
CA ALA A 53 3.87 1.63 0.81
C ALA A 53 4.13 0.45 1.75
N GLU A 54 4.33 -0.76 1.20
CA GLU A 54 4.60 -1.96 1.99
C GLU A 54 5.93 -1.85 2.76
N GLU A 55 7.00 -1.40 2.10
CA GLU A 55 8.31 -1.21 2.73
C GLU A 55 8.27 -0.11 3.80
N TYR A 56 7.58 0.99 3.51
CA TYR A 56 7.34 2.04 4.50
C TYR A 56 6.52 1.53 5.68
N MET A 57 5.45 0.78 5.45
CA MET A 57 4.64 0.23 6.53
C MET A 57 5.43 -0.79 7.37
N ALA A 58 6.27 -1.60 6.74
CA ALA A 58 7.14 -2.56 7.41
C ALA A 58 8.20 -1.88 8.29
N ASN A 59 8.69 -0.71 7.88
CA ASN A 59 9.72 0.05 8.57
C ASN A 59 9.24 1.44 9.06
N LYS A 60 7.94 1.57 9.35
CA LYS A 60 7.28 2.85 9.60
C LYS A 60 7.97 3.66 10.70
N GLU A 61 8.33 3.00 11.79
CA GLU A 61 8.99 3.63 12.94
C GLU A 61 10.37 4.19 12.58
N TYR A 62 11.11 3.50 11.72
CA TYR A 62 12.43 3.95 11.24
C TYR A 62 12.31 5.20 10.36
N TYR A 63 11.42 5.16 9.36
CA TYR A 63 11.21 6.29 8.46
C TYR A 63 10.53 7.49 9.14
N ASP A 64 9.60 7.26 10.06
CA ASP A 64 9.01 8.34 10.87
C ASP A 64 10.05 9.00 11.77
N THR A 65 10.96 8.22 12.37
CA THR A 65 12.05 8.76 13.20
C THR A 65 13.04 9.56 12.37
N LEU A 66 13.43 9.05 11.20
CA LEU A 66 14.26 9.76 10.23
C LEU A 66 13.60 11.07 9.82
N SER A 67 12.27 11.06 9.61
CA SER A 67 11.48 12.22 9.22
C SER A 67 11.31 13.27 10.28
N ASP A 68 10.92 12.85 11.47
CA ASP A 68 10.72 13.74 12.61
C ASP A 68 12.03 14.43 13.03
N LYS A 69 13.14 13.71 12.94
CA LYS A 69 14.46 14.22 13.33
C LYS A 69 15.27 14.82 12.19
N ASN A 70 14.74 14.80 10.96
CA ASN A 70 15.41 15.30 9.76
C ASN A 70 16.82 14.70 9.59
N LEU A 71 16.94 13.38 9.80
CA LEU A 71 18.22 12.64 9.95
C LEU A 71 18.76 12.03 8.65
N TRP A 72 18.26 12.47 7.51
CA TRP A 72 18.71 12.09 6.17
C TRP A 72 19.79 13.04 5.64
#